data_AF-A0A7C9A9N6-F1
#
_entry.id   AF-A0A7C9A9N6-F1
#
_cell.length_a   1.000
_cell.length_b   1.000
_cell.length_c   1.000
_cell.angle_alpha   90.00
_cell.angle_beta   90.00
_cell.angle_gamma   90.00
#
_symmetry.space_group_name_H-M   'P 1'
#
loop_
_entity.id
_entity.type
_entity.pdbx_description
1 polymer ?
#
loop_
_entity_poly.entity_id
_entity_poly.type
_entity_poly.pdbx_seq_one_letter_code
_entity_poly.pdbx_strand_id
1 'polypeptide(L)'
;REKAIVVNLEQIRCIITADEVLLLNSLDSYVLQYVVELQRRLRTTNPTDEWHSEDATSRRRGSSNFDSTSPDYLPFEFKAVEVALEAACTFLDSQASELEIEAYPLLDELTSKISTLNLERVRRLKSRLVALTRR
;
A
#
# COMPACT_ATOMS: atom_id res chain seq x y z
N ARG A 1 -14.23 1.99 -21.57
CA ARG A 1 -13.57 1.57 -20.31
C ARG A 1 -12.36 0.65 -20.55
N GLU A 2 -11.91 0.48 -21.80
CA GLU A 2 -10.85 -0.49 -22.16
C GLU A 2 -9.41 0.03 -21.96
N LYS A 3 -9.23 1.22 -21.36
CA LYS A 3 -7.90 1.88 -21.20
C LYS A 3 -7.65 2.44 -19.80
N ALA A 4 -8.47 2.07 -18.82
CA ALA A 4 -8.31 2.60 -17.46
C ALA A 4 -8.75 1.57 -16.41
N ILE A 5 -8.00 1.51 -15.31
CA ILE A 5 -8.31 0.71 -14.14
C ILE A 5 -8.93 1.63 -13.10
N VAL A 6 -10.13 1.29 -12.63
CA VAL A 6 -10.78 2.01 -11.53
C VAL A 6 -10.46 1.29 -10.23
N VAL A 7 -9.81 1.99 -9.31
CA VAL A 7 -9.41 1.47 -8.00
C VAL A 7 -10.28 2.13 -6.92
N ASN A 8 -10.93 1.29 -6.12
CA ASN A 8 -11.68 1.71 -4.94
C ASN A 8 -11.28 0.77 -3.79
N LEU A 9 -10.14 1.06 -3.17
CA LEU A 9 -9.53 0.26 -2.11
C LEU A 9 -9.42 1.10 -0.86
N GLU A 10 -10.21 0.79 0.18
CA GLU A 10 -10.19 1.53 1.45
C GLU A 10 -10.33 3.05 1.25
N GLN A 11 -9.32 3.82 1.66
CA GLN A 11 -9.27 5.29 1.52
C GLN A 11 -8.79 5.73 0.13
N ILE A 12 -8.30 4.80 -0.71
CA ILE A 12 -7.73 5.09 -2.03
C ILE A 12 -8.81 4.92 -3.08
N ARG A 13 -9.17 6.04 -3.70
CA ARG A 13 -10.06 6.07 -4.86
C ARG A 13 -9.35 6.74 -6.00
N CYS A 14 -9.04 5.99 -7.05
CA CYS A 14 -8.37 6.55 -8.21
C CYS A 14 -8.75 5.89 -9.53
N ILE A 15 -8.42 6.59 -10.61
CA ILE A 15 -8.47 6.08 -11.97
C ILE A 15 -7.03 6.03 -12.46
N ILE A 16 -6.56 4.84 -12.84
CA ILE A 16 -5.23 4.60 -13.38
C ILE A 16 -5.36 4.44 -14.88
N THR A 17 -4.57 5.21 -15.63
CA THR A 17 -4.42 5.12 -17.08
C THR A 17 -3.00 4.66 -17.41
N ALA A 18 -2.64 4.56 -18.69
CA ALA A 18 -1.29 4.14 -19.11
C ALA A 18 -0.17 5.11 -18.67
N ASP A 19 -0.50 6.39 -18.47
CA ASP A 19 0.51 7.43 -18.26
C ASP A 19 0.31 8.22 -16.96
N GLU A 20 -0.90 8.19 -16.39
CA GLU A 20 -1.24 8.99 -15.20
C GLU A 20 -2.22 8.29 -14.24
N VAL A 21 -2.19 8.73 -12.99
CA VAL A 21 -3.10 8.31 -11.92
C VAL A 21 -3.90 9.52 -11.42
N LEU A 22 -5.22 9.45 -11.53
CA LEU A 22 -6.15 10.47 -11.09
C LEU A 22 -6.74 10.08 -9.72
N LEU A 23 -6.32 10.75 -8.65
CA LEU A 23 -6.79 10.51 -7.28
C LEU A 23 -7.99 11.40 -6.92
N LEU A 24 -8.98 10.78 -6.30
CA LEU A 24 -10.11 11.47 -5.68
C LEU A 24 -9.75 11.86 -4.25
N ASN A 25 -10.32 12.97 -3.77
CA ASN A 25 -10.16 13.44 -2.39
C ASN A 25 -8.70 13.69 -1.96
N SER A 26 -7.94 14.41 -2.77
CA SER A 26 -6.50 14.69 -2.56
C SER A 26 -6.17 15.58 -1.35
N LEU A 27 -7.16 16.05 -0.59
CA LEU A 27 -6.97 16.85 0.63
C LEU A 27 -6.87 15.98 1.88
N ASP A 28 -7.15 14.68 1.77
CA ASP A 28 -6.98 13.73 2.87
C ASP A 28 -5.48 13.48 3.14
N SER A 29 -5.09 13.55 4.41
CA SER A 29 -3.70 13.33 4.83
C SER A 29 -3.20 11.93 4.46
N TYR A 30 -4.06 10.92 4.49
CA TYR A 30 -3.70 9.56 4.07
C TYR A 30 -3.41 9.51 2.57
N VAL A 31 -4.26 10.15 1.76
CA VAL A 31 -4.09 10.21 0.30
C VAL A 31 -2.81 10.97 -0.07
N LEU A 32 -2.45 12.03 0.67
CA LEU A 32 -1.20 12.75 0.47
C LEU A 32 0.03 11.87 0.74
N GLN A 33 0.03 11.07 1.80
CA GLN A 33 1.11 10.10 2.08
C GLN A 33 1.22 9.07 0.95
N TYR A 34 0.09 8.56 0.48
CA TYR A 34 0.03 7.66 -0.65
C TYR A 34 0.60 8.28 -1.94
N VAL A 35 0.30 9.55 -2.24
CA VAL A 35 0.84 10.26 -3.43
C VAL A 35 2.37 10.29 -3.41
N VAL A 36 2.97 10.61 -2.26
CA VAL A 36 4.43 10.67 -2.11
C VAL A 36 5.05 9.30 -2.42
N GLU A 37 4.48 8.24 -1.86
CA GLU A 37 4.99 6.88 -2.08
C GLU A 37 4.78 6.38 -3.51
N LEU A 38 3.62 6.70 -4.09
CA LEU A 38 3.30 6.39 -5.48
C LEU A 38 4.30 7.06 -6.45
N GLN A 39 4.55 8.37 -6.27
CA GLN A 39 5.52 9.08 -7.09
C GLN A 39 6.94 8.52 -6.95
N ARG A 40 7.34 8.16 -5.72
CA ARG A 40 8.65 7.57 -5.46
C ARG A 40 8.83 6.26 -6.23
N ARG A 41 7.84 5.37 -6.19
CA ARG A 41 7.93 4.03 -6.80
C ARG A 41 7.73 4.01 -8.32
N LEU A 42 6.95 4.93 -8.85
CA LEU A 42 6.78 5.08 -10.30
C LEU A 42 8.01 5.75 -10.95
N ARG A 43 8.73 6.62 -10.24
CA ARG A 43 10.00 7.20 -10.76
C ARG A 43 11.15 6.21 -10.79
N THR A 44 11.23 5.30 -9.81
CA THR A 44 12.30 4.29 -9.75
C THR A 44 12.24 3.25 -10.87
N THR A 45 11.15 3.19 -11.64
CA THR A 45 10.94 2.21 -12.71
C THR A 45 11.20 2.75 -14.12
N ASN A 46 11.53 4.02 -14.31
CA ASN A 46 11.98 4.54 -15.61
C ASN A 46 13.46 4.20 -15.82
N PRO A 47 13.83 3.25 -16.70
CA PRO A 47 15.22 2.94 -17.00
C PRO A 47 15.72 3.84 -18.14
N THR A 48 15.36 5.12 -18.13
CA THR A 48 15.73 6.10 -19.16
C THR A 48 16.40 7.33 -18.58
N ASP A 49 17.23 7.16 -17.56
CA ASP A 49 18.31 8.10 -17.31
C ASP A 49 19.64 7.39 -17.62
N GLU A 50 20.19 7.84 -18.73
CA GLU A 50 21.40 7.41 -19.39
C GLU A 50 22.62 7.42 -18.46
N TRP A 51 23.38 6.33 -18.49
CA TRP A 51 24.78 6.31 -18.08
C TRP A 51 25.60 7.12 -19.10
N HIS A 52 25.64 8.43 -18.94
CA HIS A 52 26.66 9.27 -19.58
C HIS A 52 27.40 10.07 -18.52
N SER A 53 28.48 9.48 -18.02
CA SER A 53 29.70 10.22 -17.70
C SER A 53 30.86 9.27 -17.94
N GLU A 54 31.50 9.50 -19.08
CA GLU A 54 32.72 8.86 -19.54
C GLU A 54 33.88 9.25 -18.61
N ASP A 55 34.54 8.29 -17.98
CA ASP A 55 35.99 8.36 -17.84
C ASP A 55 36.61 6.97 -17.68
N ALA A 56 37.83 6.86 -18.19
CA ALA A 56 38.40 5.69 -18.84
C ALA A 56 38.98 4.60 -17.90
N THR A 57 38.85 3.33 -18.30
CA THR A 57 39.96 2.38 -18.62
C THR A 57 39.60 0.88 -18.42
N SER A 58 39.62 0.14 -19.54
CA SER A 58 40.22 -1.19 -19.70
C SER A 58 39.61 -2.45 -19.03
N ARG A 59 39.02 -3.29 -19.90
CA ARG A 59 39.12 -4.77 -19.97
C ARG A 59 38.54 -5.59 -18.79
N ARG A 60 37.49 -6.38 -19.07
CA ARG A 60 37.61 -7.83 -19.35
C ARG A 60 36.27 -8.43 -19.77
N ARG A 61 36.38 -9.24 -20.82
CA ARG A 61 35.39 -10.10 -21.46
C ARG A 61 34.82 -11.07 -20.41
N GLY A 62 33.58 -10.81 -19.99
CA GLY A 62 32.76 -11.72 -19.20
C GLY A 62 31.40 -11.81 -19.87
N SER A 63 31.23 -12.82 -20.70
CA SER A 63 29.96 -13.17 -21.34
C SER A 63 28.98 -13.64 -20.28
N SER A 64 28.10 -12.77 -19.81
CA SER A 64 26.87 -13.14 -19.12
C SER A 64 25.68 -12.57 -19.90
N ASN A 65 25.29 -13.31 -20.94
CA ASN A 65 23.98 -13.17 -21.59
C ASN A 65 22.89 -13.73 -20.67
N PHE A 66 22.70 -13.11 -19.50
CA PHE A 66 21.67 -13.49 -18.55
C PHE A 66 21.36 -12.29 -17.68
N ASP A 67 20.31 -11.54 -18.04
CA ASP A 67 19.22 -11.19 -17.13
C ASP A 67 18.27 -10.18 -17.83
N SER A 68 17.48 -10.66 -18.80
CA SER A 68 16.52 -9.81 -19.54
C SER A 68 15.10 -9.90 -18.99
N THR A 69 14.95 -10.39 -17.76
CA THR A 69 13.67 -10.48 -17.07
C THR A 69 13.93 -10.38 -15.57
N SER A 70 14.29 -9.18 -15.08
CA SER A 70 14.07 -8.93 -13.66
C SER A 70 12.55 -9.08 -13.43
N PRO A 71 12.11 -9.92 -12.48
CA PRO A 71 10.69 -10.18 -12.24
C PRO A 71 9.90 -8.94 -11.77
N ASP A 72 10.58 -7.82 -11.56
CA ASP A 72 10.05 -6.58 -10.99
C ASP A 72 9.56 -5.55 -12.04
N TYR A 73 9.70 -5.83 -13.35
CA TYR A 73 9.26 -4.91 -14.39
C TYR A 73 7.77 -5.07 -14.71
N LEU A 74 6.95 -4.26 -14.04
CA LEU A 74 5.51 -4.13 -14.29
C LEU A 74 5.23 -2.91 -15.17
N PRO A 75 4.31 -3.00 -16.16
CA PRO A 75 3.73 -1.83 -16.82
C PRO A 75 3.21 -0.79 -15.81
N PHE A 76 3.19 0.48 -16.21
CA PHE A 76 2.82 1.61 -15.34
C PHE A 76 1.52 1.35 -14.57
N GLU A 77 0.50 0.83 -15.25
CA GLU A 77 -0.81 0.63 -14.64
C GLU A 77 -0.75 -0.43 -13.54
N PHE A 78 -0.01 -1.51 -13.76
CA PHE A 78 0.15 -2.58 -12.79
C PHE A 78 1.06 -2.17 -11.64
N LYS A 79 2.07 -1.33 -11.89
CA LYS A 79 2.89 -0.75 -10.82
C LYS A 79 2.06 0.18 -9.93
N ALA A 80 1.23 1.04 -10.53
CA ALA A 80 0.34 1.91 -9.76
C ALA A 80 -0.68 1.10 -8.93
N VAL A 81 -1.22 0.00 -9.48
CA VAL A 81 -2.09 -0.93 -8.75
C VAL A 81 -1.36 -1.64 -7.62
N GLU A 82 -0.12 -2.10 -7.83
CA GLU A 82 0.69 -2.73 -6.79
C GLU A 82 0.87 -1.81 -5.59
N VAL A 83 1.26 -0.55 -5.83
CA VAL A 83 1.43 0.43 -4.76
C VAL A 83 0.10 0.76 -4.07
N ALA A 84 -1.01 0.83 -4.81
CA ALA A 84 -2.34 1.02 -4.23
C ALA A 84 -2.74 -0.14 -3.31
N LEU A 85 -2.47 -1.38 -3.73
CA LEU A 85 -2.77 -2.58 -2.97
C LEU A 85 -1.92 -2.67 -1.71
N GLU A 86 -0.63 -2.42 -1.81
CA GLU A 86 0.27 -2.43 -0.66
C GLU A 86 -0.12 -1.39 0.39
N ALA A 87 -0.48 -0.18 -0.04
CA ALA A 87 -0.96 0.86 0.86
C ALA A 87 -2.27 0.45 1.57
N ALA A 88 -3.21 -0.15 0.83
CA ALA A 88 -4.46 -0.64 1.40
C ALA A 88 -4.23 -1.79 2.41
N CYS A 89 -3.36 -2.76 2.09
CA CYS A 89 -3.00 -3.85 2.99
C CYS A 89 -2.33 -3.30 4.26
N THR A 90 -1.34 -2.41 4.11
CA THR A 90 -0.65 -1.78 5.24
C THR A 90 -1.63 -1.06 6.17
N PHE A 91 -2.63 -0.39 5.60
CA PHE A 91 -3.68 0.28 6.37
C PHE A 91 -4.59 -0.70 7.13
N LEU A 92 -5.01 -1.79 6.48
CA LEU A 92 -5.80 -2.83 7.12
C LEU A 92 -5.03 -3.53 8.24
N ASP A 93 -3.75 -3.85 8.01
CA ASP A 93 -2.86 -4.46 8.99
C ASP A 93 -2.66 -3.55 10.19
N SER A 94 -2.45 -2.25 9.98
CA SER A 94 -2.36 -1.27 11.06
C SER A 94 -3.64 -1.23 11.92
N GLN A 95 -4.82 -1.21 11.30
CA GLN A 95 -6.08 -1.21 12.05
C GLN A 95 -6.32 -2.54 12.79
N ALA A 96 -5.92 -3.67 12.18
CA ALA A 96 -6.02 -4.98 12.82
C ALA A 96 -5.08 -5.07 14.04
N SER A 97 -3.85 -4.60 13.90
CA SER A 97 -2.87 -4.53 14.99
C SER A 97 -3.33 -3.62 16.12
N GLU A 98 -3.91 -2.45 15.81
CA GLU A 98 -4.47 -1.55 16.82
C GLU A 98 -5.60 -2.22 17.61
N LEU A 99 -6.52 -2.89 16.91
CA LEU A 99 -7.60 -3.66 17.54
C LEU A 99 -7.07 -4.79 18.42
N GLU A 100 -6.02 -5.49 17.97
CA GLU A 100 -5.39 -6.56 18.73
C GLU A 100 -4.78 -6.03 20.04
N ILE A 101 -4.05 -4.91 19.97
CA ILE A 101 -3.45 -4.27 21.15
C ILE A 101 -4.52 -3.84 22.17
N GLU A 102 -5.69 -3.36 21.70
CA GLU A 102 -6.79 -2.98 22.58
C GLU A 102 -7.56 -4.20 23.13
N ALA A 103 -7.63 -5.30 22.38
CA ALA A 103 -8.41 -6.48 22.73
C ALA A 103 -7.89 -7.17 24.00
N TYR A 104 -6.58 -7.44 24.09
CA TYR A 104 -6.01 -8.19 25.22
C TYR A 104 -6.25 -7.55 26.59
N PRO A 105 -5.93 -6.27 26.85
CA PRO A 105 -6.16 -5.67 28.16
C PRO A 105 -7.65 -5.55 28.49
N LEU A 106 -8.49 -5.34 27.47
CA LEU A 106 -9.93 -5.20 27.65
C LEU A 106 -10.61 -6.54 27.99
N LEU A 107 -10.14 -7.64 27.40
CA LEU A 107 -10.59 -8.99 27.74
C LEU A 107 -10.11 -9.42 29.12
N ASP A 108 -8.89 -9.06 29.52
CA ASP A 108 -8.38 -9.29 30.88
C ASP A 108 -9.19 -8.51 31.92
N GLU A 109 -9.45 -7.22 31.67
CA GLU A 109 -10.29 -6.37 32.53
C GLU A 109 -11.71 -6.94 32.67
N LEU A 110 -12.30 -7.45 31.58
CA LEU A 110 -13.62 -8.10 31.62
C LEU A 110 -13.60 -9.40 32.44
N THR A 111 -12.54 -10.19 32.29
CA THR A 111 -12.36 -11.47 33.00
C THR A 111 -12.19 -11.24 34.50
N SER A 112 -11.50 -10.17 34.88
CA SER A 112 -11.35 -9.74 36.27
C SER A 112 -12.64 -9.13 36.85
N LYS A 113 -13.35 -8.31 36.06
CA LYS A 113 -14.59 -7.64 36.49
C LYS A 113 -15.64 -7.56 35.39
N ILE A 114 -16.68 -8.37 35.53
CA ILE A 114 -17.88 -8.26 34.71
C ILE A 114 -18.66 -7.01 35.13
N SER A 115 -18.62 -5.97 34.28
CA SER A 115 -19.35 -4.72 34.48
C SER A 115 -20.06 -4.30 33.18
N THR A 116 -21.15 -3.54 33.29
CA THR A 116 -21.86 -3.01 32.11
C THR A 116 -20.96 -2.11 31.25
N LEU A 117 -20.04 -1.37 31.87
CA LEU A 117 -19.03 -0.57 31.18
C LEU A 117 -18.09 -1.46 30.34
N ASN A 118 -17.57 -2.55 30.91
CA ASN A 118 -16.64 -3.44 30.21
C ASN A 118 -17.34 -4.20 29.08
N LEU A 119 -18.57 -4.67 29.30
CA LEU A 119 -19.38 -5.29 28.24
C LEU A 119 -19.65 -4.33 27.07
N GLU A 120 -19.90 -3.05 27.36
CA GLU A 120 -20.09 -2.03 26.33
C GLU A 120 -18.79 -1.75 25.56
N ARG A 121 -17.64 -1.68 26.24
CA ARG A 121 -16.32 -1.57 25.60
C ARG A 121 -16.04 -2.76 24.67
N VAL A 122 -16.27 -4.00 25.12
CA VAL A 122 -16.14 -5.22 24.30
C VAL A 122 -17.08 -5.17 23.10
N ARG A 123 -18.33 -4.74 23.30
CA ARG A 123 -19.32 -4.64 22.21
C ARG A 123 -18.87 -3.64 21.15
N ARG A 124 -18.31 -2.50 21.55
CA ARG A 124 -17.74 -1.50 20.63
C ARG A 124 -16.53 -2.03 19.88
N LEU A 125 -15.61 -2.69 20.59
CA LEU A 125 -14.45 -3.36 19.99
C LEU A 125 -14.88 -4.41 18.96
N LYS A 126 -15.83 -5.28 19.31
CA LYS A 126 -16.43 -6.26 18.40
C LYS A 126 -17.08 -5.59 17.19
N SER A 127 -17.77 -4.47 17.39
CA SER A 127 -18.41 -3.75 16.28
C SER A 127 -17.37 -3.20 15.30
N ARG A 128 -16.26 -2.66 15.81
CA ARG A 128 -15.12 -2.22 14.99
C ARG A 128 -14.48 -3.39 14.25
N LEU A 129 -14.23 -4.51 14.92
CA LEU A 129 -13.70 -5.73 14.30
C LEU A 129 -14.61 -6.20 13.16
N VAL A 130 -15.91 -6.33 13.40
CA VAL A 130 -16.88 -6.74 12.38
C VAL A 130 -16.92 -5.77 11.20
N ALA A 131 -16.82 -4.46 11.47
CA ALA A 131 -16.76 -3.44 10.42
C ALA A 131 -15.49 -3.52 9.58
N LEU A 132 -14.38 -4.02 10.14
CA LEU A 132 -13.13 -4.23 9.42
C LEU A 132 -13.18 -5.52 8.58
N THR A 133 -13.73 -6.61 9.12
CA THR A 133 -13.77 -7.92 8.43
C THR A 133 -14.87 -8.03 7.36
N ARG A 134 -15.89 -7.16 7.34
CA ARG A 134 -17.02 -7.21 6.38
C ARG A 134 -16.85 -6.31 5.14
N ARG A 135 -15.68 -5.72 4.93
CA ARG A 135 -15.43 -4.78 3.83
C ARG A 135 -15.38 -5.47 2.47
#